data_AF-A0A498SVK2-F1
#
_entry.id   AF-A0A498SVK2-F1
#
_cell.length_a   1.000
_cell.length_b   1.000
_cell.length_c   1.000
_cell.angle_alpha   90.00
_cell.angle_beta   90.00
_cell.angle_gamma   90.00
#
_symmetry.space_group_name_H-M   'P 1'
#
loop_
_entity.id
_entity.type
_entity.pdbx_description
1 polymer ?
#
loop_
_entity_poly.entity_id
_entity_poly.type
_entity_poly.pdbx_seq_one_letter_code
_entity_poly.pdbx_strand_id
1 'polypeptide(L)'
;AIVVTDGQSQDSVAESAQQLRDAHVMMYAIGVTNLVNVHELHQIAGNPARVLTVESFDELSKTLADSLTWDMCKTEFRPGTPDIICGADRIGVRASTKNPFDGYVFIMDHFHKKECRAGPEQFPDARSIGITIPFTECNIHRYRSLNPRGIFVEMTVVFMFHALFMTKVDQMVKVQCFYMEADKSVSVPMEVSMITTQFREKMYEMPRCEYTLRRGSQDGPIVEYAQLGENVYHRWECHDQADTFGMLVHSCYVDNGFGDRVDILDDTGCGVDNVLLMTPDYDETLRLATKPYHVFKYADRPVLQFQCQVCSSKD
;
A
#
# COMPACT_ATOMS: atom_id res chain seq x y z
N ALA A 1 -5.52 0.38 20.30
CA ALA A 1 -6.76 0.28 21.09
C ALA A 1 -7.00 1.59 21.83
N ILE A 2 -8.26 1.92 22.09
CA ILE A 2 -8.66 3.13 22.84
C ILE A 2 -9.37 2.68 24.10
N VAL A 3 -8.99 3.25 25.24
CA VAL A 3 -9.68 3.08 26.53
C VAL A 3 -10.32 4.41 26.88
N VAL A 4 -11.63 4.40 27.13
CA VAL A 4 -12.39 5.57 27.59
C VAL A 4 -12.92 5.27 28.98
N THR A 5 -12.67 6.16 29.95
CA THR A 5 -13.14 6.02 31.33
C THR A 5 -13.67 7.35 31.84
N ASP A 6 -14.71 7.31 32.68
CA ASP A 6 -15.28 8.47 33.37
C ASP A 6 -14.88 8.55 34.85
N GLY A 7 -14.08 7.60 35.34
CA GLY A 7 -13.65 7.53 36.73
C GLY A 7 -12.34 6.77 36.94
N GLN A 8 -12.08 6.42 38.21
CA GLN A 8 -10.88 5.70 38.65
C GLN A 8 -11.10 4.19 38.59
N SER A 9 -10.02 3.45 38.29
CA SER A 9 -10.06 1.99 38.29
C SER A 9 -10.24 1.44 39.70
N GLN A 10 -10.92 0.30 39.82
CA GLN A 10 -11.09 -0.40 41.11
C GLN A 10 -9.88 -1.31 41.45
N ASP A 11 -9.10 -1.65 40.44
CA ASP A 11 -7.92 -2.51 40.50
C ASP A 11 -6.73 -1.89 39.76
N SER A 12 -5.56 -2.53 39.89
CA SER A 12 -4.32 -2.06 39.26
C SER A 12 -4.37 -2.22 37.74
N VAL A 13 -4.22 -1.11 37.02
CA VAL A 13 -4.22 -1.09 35.55
C VAL A 13 -2.85 -1.40 34.93
N ALA A 14 -1.79 -1.38 35.72
CA ALA A 14 -0.41 -1.40 35.23
C ALA A 14 -0.03 -2.69 34.50
N GLU A 15 -0.33 -3.86 35.09
CA GLU A 15 0.05 -5.16 34.55
C GLU A 15 -0.69 -5.49 33.25
N SER A 16 -2.02 -5.35 33.26
CA SER A 16 -2.88 -5.57 32.09
C SER A 16 -2.51 -4.64 30.94
N ALA A 17 -2.23 -3.37 31.23
CA ALA A 17 -1.82 -2.42 30.20
C ALA A 17 -0.42 -2.73 29.67
N GLN A 18 0.49 -3.26 30.51
CA GLN A 18 1.83 -3.64 30.09
C GLN A 18 1.81 -4.85 29.15
N GLN A 19 1.03 -5.89 29.45
CA GLN A 19 0.86 -7.04 28.56
C GLN A 19 0.39 -6.65 27.16
N LEU A 20 -0.57 -5.71 27.05
CA LEU A 20 -1.03 -5.20 25.77
C LEU A 20 0.06 -4.43 25.02
N ARG A 21 0.86 -3.62 25.73
CA ARG A 21 2.00 -2.91 25.11
C ARG A 21 3.11 -3.85 24.66
N ASP A 22 3.40 -4.89 25.43
CA ASP A 22 4.39 -5.92 25.10
C ASP A 22 3.94 -6.74 23.87
N ALA A 23 2.62 -6.91 23.69
CA ALA A 23 2.00 -7.43 22.48
C ALA A 23 1.95 -6.40 21.32
N HIS A 24 2.67 -5.30 21.41
CA HIS A 24 2.76 -4.23 20.41
C HIS A 24 1.42 -3.53 20.11
N VAL A 25 0.46 -3.56 21.05
CA VAL A 25 -0.79 -2.82 20.92
C VAL A 25 -0.60 -1.37 21.35
N MET A 26 -0.74 -0.45 20.40
CA MET A 26 -0.73 0.99 20.71
C MET A 26 -1.98 1.39 21.48
N MET A 27 -1.80 1.81 22.74
CA MET A 27 -2.87 2.23 23.64
C MET A 27 -3.04 3.75 23.63
N TYR A 28 -4.29 4.21 23.62
CA TYR A 28 -4.73 5.58 23.89
C TYR A 28 -5.68 5.57 25.08
N ALA A 29 -5.57 6.55 25.98
CA ALA A 29 -6.41 6.63 27.17
C ALA A 29 -7.15 7.98 27.20
N ILE A 30 -8.48 7.93 27.29
CA ILE A 30 -9.35 9.10 27.30
C ILE A 30 -10.08 9.13 28.63
N GLY A 31 -9.79 10.13 29.44
CA GLY A 31 -10.53 10.44 30.65
C GLY A 31 -11.66 11.39 30.37
N VAL A 32 -12.88 11.04 30.76
CA VAL A 32 -14.05 11.91 30.70
C VAL A 32 -14.35 12.37 32.12
N THR A 33 -14.59 13.67 32.29
CA THR A 33 -14.76 14.34 33.59
C THR A 33 -13.47 14.48 34.41
N ASN A 34 -13.55 15.31 35.46
CA ASN A 34 -12.44 15.58 36.39
C ASN A 34 -12.29 14.51 37.49
N LEU A 35 -13.04 13.41 37.43
CA LEU A 35 -13.01 12.33 38.43
C LEU A 35 -11.96 11.25 38.11
N VAL A 36 -11.37 11.31 36.92
CA VAL A 36 -10.38 10.34 36.42
C VAL A 36 -9.01 10.54 37.06
N ASN A 37 -8.29 9.44 37.26
CA ASN A 37 -6.91 9.47 37.73
C ASN A 37 -5.95 9.52 36.54
N VAL A 38 -5.32 10.67 36.30
CA VAL A 38 -4.38 10.88 35.19
C VAL A 38 -3.17 9.94 35.28
N HIS A 39 -2.76 9.53 36.49
CA HIS A 39 -1.66 8.57 36.65
C HIS A 39 -2.03 7.18 36.09
N GLU A 40 -3.25 6.71 36.33
CA GLU A 40 -3.78 5.47 35.75
C GLU A 40 -3.87 5.57 34.23
N LEU A 41 -4.34 6.71 33.70
CA LEU A 41 -4.40 6.93 32.25
C LEU A 41 -2.99 6.87 31.61
N HIS A 42 -1.97 7.42 32.26
CA HIS A 42 -0.59 7.31 31.82
C HIS A 42 -0.08 5.87 31.87
N GLN A 43 -0.42 5.12 32.91
CA GLN A 43 -0.09 3.69 33.00
C GLN A 43 -0.81 2.85 31.94
N ILE A 44 -2.02 3.23 31.53
CA ILE A 44 -2.77 2.57 30.44
C ILE A 44 -2.13 2.86 29.08
N ALA A 45 -1.93 4.15 28.76
CA ALA A 45 -1.41 4.56 27.45
C ALA A 45 0.09 4.25 27.26
N GLY A 46 0.87 4.25 28.35
CA GLY A 46 2.33 4.09 28.34
C GLY A 46 3.11 5.26 27.74
N ASN A 47 2.42 6.28 27.21
CA ASN A 47 3.01 7.53 26.73
C ASN A 47 2.05 8.69 27.06
N PRO A 48 2.51 9.73 27.78
CA PRO A 48 1.69 10.89 28.14
C PRO A 48 1.05 11.63 26.96
N ALA A 49 1.70 11.63 25.78
CA ALA A 49 1.18 12.28 24.58
C ALA A 49 -0.07 11.59 24.00
N ARG A 50 -0.40 10.38 24.48
CA ARG A 50 -1.58 9.58 24.06
C ARG A 50 -2.69 9.56 25.11
N VAL A 51 -2.61 10.47 26.08
CA VAL A 51 -3.64 10.68 27.11
C VAL A 51 -4.40 11.96 26.80
N LEU A 52 -5.73 11.87 26.78
CA LEU A 52 -6.62 12.99 26.57
C LEU A 52 -7.63 13.05 27.71
N THR A 53 -7.95 14.24 28.19
CA THR A 53 -8.98 14.45 29.21
C THR A 53 -9.97 15.47 28.70
N VAL A 54 -11.26 15.16 28.79
CA VAL A 54 -12.37 16.05 28.44
C VAL A 54 -13.27 16.25 29.65
N GLU A 55 -13.96 17.38 29.76
CA GLU A 55 -14.77 17.66 30.95
C GLU A 55 -16.15 16.96 30.90
N SER A 56 -16.64 16.65 29.70
CA SER A 56 -17.94 16.00 29.47
C SER A 56 -17.93 15.06 28.26
N PHE A 57 -18.89 14.14 28.20
CA PHE A 57 -19.05 13.24 27.05
C PHE A 57 -19.39 14.00 25.75
N ASP A 58 -19.99 15.19 25.84
CA ASP A 58 -20.33 16.01 24.67
C ASP A 58 -19.09 16.60 23.98
N GLU A 59 -17.99 16.74 24.71
CA GLU A 59 -16.69 17.17 24.18
C GLU A 59 -15.93 16.07 23.44
N LEU A 60 -16.40 14.80 23.51
CA LEU A 60 -16.01 13.74 22.58
C LEU A 60 -16.63 13.97 21.20
N SER A 61 -16.46 15.19 20.69
CA SER A 61 -17.00 15.66 19.44
C SER A 61 -16.28 15.03 18.24
N LYS A 62 -16.87 15.19 17.05
CA LYS A 62 -16.27 14.72 15.79
C LYS A 62 -14.82 15.19 15.62
N THR A 63 -14.46 16.38 16.09
CA THR A 63 -13.09 16.90 15.96
C THR A 63 -12.08 16.11 16.81
N LEU A 64 -12.44 15.69 18.02
CA LEU A 64 -11.58 14.83 18.84
C LEU A 64 -11.47 13.43 18.22
N ALA A 65 -12.59 12.89 17.74
CA ALA A 65 -12.62 11.61 17.04
C ALA A 65 -11.79 11.64 15.74
N ASP A 66 -11.85 12.73 14.98
CA ASP A 66 -11.08 12.98 13.75
C ASP A 66 -9.59 13.16 14.05
N SER A 67 -9.24 13.86 15.13
CA SER A 67 -7.86 14.02 15.61
C SER A 67 -7.27 12.69 16.09
N LEU A 68 -8.05 11.91 16.85
CA LEU A 68 -7.67 10.58 17.32
C LEU A 68 -7.55 9.59 16.16
N THR A 69 -8.48 9.58 15.21
CA THR A 69 -8.34 8.75 14.01
C THR A 69 -7.14 9.19 13.18
N TRP A 70 -6.89 10.48 13.02
CA TRP A 70 -5.69 10.98 12.35
C TRP A 70 -4.40 10.50 13.02
N ASP A 71 -4.33 10.57 14.35
CA ASP A 71 -3.16 10.18 15.14
C ASP A 71 -2.98 8.66 15.24
N MET A 72 -4.06 7.91 15.49
CA MET A 72 -4.06 6.44 15.55
C MET A 72 -3.77 5.80 14.19
N CYS A 73 -4.17 6.45 13.11
CA CYS A 73 -3.83 6.00 11.78
C CYS A 73 -2.41 6.42 11.36
N LYS A 74 -1.63 7.15 12.18
CA LYS A 74 -0.18 7.29 11.98
C LYS A 74 0.49 5.94 12.22
N THR A 75 0.55 5.14 11.17
CA THR A 75 1.66 4.20 10.99
C THR A 75 2.97 4.98 11.02
N GLU A 76 4.06 4.37 11.48
CA GLU A 76 5.40 5.00 11.47
C GLU A 76 5.84 5.48 10.06
N PHE A 77 5.12 5.02 9.04
CA PHE A 77 5.26 5.32 7.63
C PHE A 77 4.27 6.39 7.13
N ARG A 78 3.78 7.30 7.97
CA ARG A 78 2.99 8.46 7.49
C ARG A 78 3.88 9.72 7.39
N PRO A 79 4.02 10.36 6.22
CA PRO A 79 4.48 11.73 6.14
C PRO A 79 3.54 12.62 6.96
N GLY A 80 4.08 13.65 7.59
CA GLY A 80 3.31 14.73 8.19
C GLY A 80 2.48 15.46 7.13
N THR A 81 1.59 16.37 7.59
CA THR A 81 0.73 17.14 6.69
C THR A 81 1.55 17.79 5.57
N PRO A 82 1.24 17.51 4.29
CA PRO A 82 2.02 18.00 3.18
C PRO A 82 1.77 19.49 2.90
N ASP A 83 2.84 20.23 2.64
CA ASP A 83 2.83 21.60 2.11
C ASP A 83 2.61 21.57 0.60
N ILE A 84 1.54 22.23 0.13
CA ILE A 84 1.20 22.33 -1.30
C ILE A 84 1.90 23.54 -1.92
N ILE A 85 2.60 23.32 -3.03
CA ILE A 85 3.32 24.35 -3.79
C ILE A 85 2.53 24.66 -5.07
N CYS A 86 1.91 25.84 -5.13
CA CYS A 86 1.24 26.35 -6.32
C CYS A 86 2.11 27.44 -6.98
N GLY A 87 2.91 27.06 -7.99
CA GLY A 87 3.75 27.98 -8.77
C GLY A 87 3.07 28.45 -10.05
N ALA A 88 3.69 29.40 -10.77
CA ALA A 88 3.11 29.94 -12.01
C ALA A 88 3.18 28.95 -13.19
N ASP A 89 4.16 28.05 -13.21
CA ASP A 89 4.45 27.07 -14.26
C ASP A 89 4.56 25.62 -13.73
N ARG A 90 4.44 25.45 -12.42
CA ARG A 90 4.72 24.20 -11.70
C ARG A 90 3.81 24.02 -10.50
N ILE A 91 3.53 22.78 -10.18
CA ILE A 91 2.77 22.38 -8.99
C ILE A 91 3.60 21.33 -8.26
N GLY A 92 3.54 21.31 -6.93
CA GLY A 92 4.34 20.38 -6.15
C GLY A 92 3.80 20.16 -4.76
N VAL A 93 4.43 19.22 -4.08
CA VAL A 93 4.14 18.90 -2.69
C VAL A 93 5.45 18.65 -1.95
N ARG A 94 5.50 19.08 -0.69
CA ARG A 94 6.59 18.77 0.24
C ARG A 94 5.98 18.22 1.53
N ALA A 95 6.56 17.17 2.07
CA ALA A 95 6.12 16.55 3.31
C ALA A 95 7.34 16.23 4.18
N SER A 96 7.12 16.19 5.50
CA SER A 96 8.17 15.80 6.45
C SER A 96 7.85 14.44 7.05
N THR A 97 8.80 13.50 7.09
CA THR A 97 8.61 12.18 7.71
C THR A 97 9.28 12.12 9.08
N LYS A 98 8.73 11.28 9.98
CA LYS A 98 9.32 11.05 11.30
C LYS A 98 10.63 10.26 11.23
N ASN A 99 10.65 9.23 10.38
CA ASN A 99 11.79 8.38 10.10
C ASN A 99 12.39 8.71 8.72
N PRO A 100 13.68 8.41 8.48
CA PRO A 100 14.28 8.53 7.15
C PRO A 100 13.47 7.76 6.12
N PHE A 101 13.22 8.39 4.97
CA PHE A 101 12.48 7.84 3.85
C PHE A 101 13.45 7.28 2.81
N ASP A 102 13.28 5.99 2.46
CA ASP A 102 14.10 5.28 1.47
C ASP A 102 13.25 4.79 0.27
N GLY A 103 12.12 5.47 0.04
CA GLY A 103 11.15 5.14 -1.00
C GLY A 103 11.14 6.16 -2.13
N TYR A 104 10.04 6.22 -2.87
CA TYR A 104 9.85 7.18 -3.97
C TYR A 104 8.62 8.05 -3.76
N VAL A 105 8.74 9.32 -4.15
CA VAL A 105 7.62 10.24 -4.29
C VAL A 105 7.36 10.46 -5.78
N PHE A 106 6.16 10.21 -6.27
CA PHE A 106 5.89 10.29 -7.72
C PHE A 106 4.46 10.70 -8.05
N ILE A 107 4.23 11.10 -9.30
CA ILE A 107 2.89 11.43 -9.80
C ILE A 107 2.19 10.15 -10.21
N MET A 108 0.97 9.94 -9.70
CA MET A 108 0.14 8.78 -10.01
C MET A 108 0.04 8.58 -11.53
N ASP A 109 0.16 7.33 -11.96
CA ASP A 109 0.16 6.88 -13.35
C ASP A 109 1.42 7.26 -14.18
N HIS A 110 2.46 7.81 -13.53
CA HIS A 110 3.69 8.28 -14.19
C HIS A 110 5.03 7.89 -13.54
N PHE A 111 5.08 6.92 -12.61
CA PHE A 111 6.30 6.38 -12.00
C PHE A 111 7.38 5.91 -12.99
N HIS A 112 6.99 5.39 -14.15
CA HIS A 112 7.94 4.93 -15.18
C HIS A 112 8.80 6.07 -15.77
N LYS A 113 8.33 7.33 -15.64
CA LYS A 113 9.05 8.52 -16.10
C LYS A 113 9.94 9.04 -14.98
N LYS A 114 11.25 9.14 -15.24
CA LYS A 114 12.22 9.59 -14.23
C LYS A 114 11.95 11.01 -13.76
N GLU A 115 11.47 11.87 -14.65
CA GLU A 115 11.07 13.25 -14.39
C GLU A 115 9.81 13.38 -13.54
N CYS A 116 9.01 12.31 -13.42
CA CYS A 116 7.76 12.28 -12.65
C CYS A 116 7.92 11.59 -11.28
N ARG A 117 9.15 11.23 -10.90
CA ARG A 117 9.47 10.61 -9.61
C ARG A 117 10.73 11.23 -8.99
N ALA A 118 10.74 11.28 -7.68
CA ALA A 118 11.89 11.64 -6.87
C ALA A 118 12.20 10.46 -5.92
N GLY A 119 13.45 9.98 -5.97
CA GLY A 119 13.97 8.95 -5.08
C GLY A 119 14.87 9.53 -3.98
N PRO A 120 15.43 8.67 -3.11
CA PRO A 120 16.30 9.07 -2.01
C PRO A 120 17.48 9.93 -2.44
N GLU A 121 17.98 9.73 -3.66
CA GLU A 121 19.10 10.47 -4.24
C GLU A 121 18.79 11.95 -4.52
N GLN A 122 17.51 12.34 -4.54
CA GLN A 122 17.06 13.70 -4.86
C GLN A 122 16.64 14.49 -3.61
N PHE A 123 16.57 13.84 -2.44
CA PHE A 123 16.17 14.50 -1.19
C PHE A 123 17.40 14.99 -0.43
N PRO A 124 17.58 16.31 -0.23
CA PRO A 124 18.69 16.84 0.55
C PRO A 124 18.66 16.41 2.02
N ASP A 125 17.47 16.14 2.54
CA ASP A 125 17.21 15.57 3.85
C ASP A 125 16.27 14.38 3.67
N ALA A 126 16.68 13.20 4.14
CA ALA A 126 15.88 11.98 4.07
C ALA A 126 14.55 12.07 4.85
N ARG A 127 14.36 13.11 5.66
CA ARG A 127 13.09 13.41 6.34
C ARG A 127 12.25 14.47 5.63
N SER A 128 12.78 15.15 4.61
CA SER A 128 12.09 16.20 3.85
C SER A 128 11.92 15.74 2.40
N ILE A 129 10.76 15.17 2.12
CA ILE A 129 10.46 14.51 0.85
C ILE A 129 9.44 15.30 0.06
N GLY A 130 9.50 15.23 -1.25
CA GLY A 130 8.57 15.98 -2.09
C GLY A 130 8.96 15.99 -3.54
N ILE A 131 8.03 16.47 -4.37
CA ILE A 131 8.24 16.56 -5.80
C ILE A 131 7.57 17.83 -6.33
N THR A 132 8.17 18.46 -7.32
CA THR A 132 7.60 19.62 -8.00
C THR A 132 7.70 19.40 -9.50
N ILE A 133 6.55 19.44 -10.17
CA ILE A 133 6.41 19.07 -11.58
C ILE A 133 5.90 20.27 -12.37
N PRO A 134 6.52 20.59 -13.53
CA PRO A 134 6.00 21.59 -14.47
C PRO A 134 4.65 21.18 -15.05
N PHE A 135 3.76 22.13 -15.33
CA PHE A 135 2.42 21.83 -15.87
C PHE A 135 2.39 21.08 -17.22
N THR A 136 3.50 21.05 -17.94
CA THR A 136 3.65 20.36 -19.23
C THR A 136 4.03 18.89 -19.09
N GLU A 137 4.44 18.46 -17.90
CA GLU A 137 4.94 17.12 -17.64
C GLU A 137 3.92 16.26 -16.88
N CYS A 138 4.13 14.94 -16.90
CA CYS A 138 3.39 13.96 -16.10
C CYS A 138 1.85 14.02 -16.24
N ASN A 139 1.36 14.50 -17.40
CA ASN A 139 -0.06 14.69 -17.72
C ASN A 139 -0.89 15.28 -16.58
N ILE A 140 -0.38 16.33 -15.92
CA ILE A 140 -1.12 17.02 -14.86
C ILE A 140 -2.50 17.41 -15.38
N HIS A 141 -3.54 17.03 -14.63
CA HIS A 141 -4.92 17.22 -15.06
C HIS A 141 -5.31 18.69 -14.90
N ARG A 142 -5.80 19.29 -15.99
CA ARG A 142 -6.14 20.72 -16.05
C ARG A 142 -7.54 20.86 -16.60
N TYR A 143 -8.44 21.42 -15.81
CA TYR A 143 -9.82 21.65 -16.24
C TYR A 143 -10.27 23.07 -15.93
N ARG A 144 -11.05 23.63 -16.84
CA ARG A 144 -11.58 24.98 -16.70
C ARG A 144 -12.79 24.98 -15.78
N SER A 145 -12.80 25.92 -14.84
CA SER A 145 -13.97 26.30 -14.07
C SER A 145 -14.56 27.56 -14.67
N LEU A 146 -15.88 27.57 -14.83
CA LEU A 146 -16.62 28.74 -15.31
C LEU A 146 -17.05 29.65 -14.16
N ASN A 147 -17.11 29.11 -12.94
CA ASN A 147 -17.50 29.83 -11.75
C ASN A 147 -16.83 29.23 -10.48
N PRO A 148 -15.76 29.84 -9.95
CA PRO A 148 -15.06 31.02 -10.45
C PRO A 148 -14.32 30.75 -11.76
N ARG A 149 -14.19 31.76 -12.63
CA ARG A 149 -13.53 31.63 -13.93
C ARG A 149 -12.02 31.41 -13.75
N GLY A 150 -11.54 30.25 -14.16
CA GLY A 150 -10.14 29.88 -14.05
C GLY A 150 -9.88 28.43 -14.43
N ILE A 151 -8.71 27.93 -14.10
CA ILE A 151 -8.25 26.58 -14.34
C ILE A 151 -7.90 25.97 -12.99
N PHE A 152 -8.48 24.82 -12.71
CA PHE A 152 -7.94 23.92 -11.69
C PHE A 152 -6.83 23.08 -12.31
N VAL A 153 -5.71 23.02 -11.62
CA VAL A 153 -4.58 22.14 -11.92
C VAL A 153 -4.52 21.15 -10.77
N GLU A 154 -4.74 19.88 -11.07
CA GLU A 154 -4.74 18.82 -10.08
C GLU A 154 -3.80 17.68 -10.47
N MET A 155 -3.18 17.09 -9.45
CA MET A 155 -2.45 15.84 -9.60
C MET A 155 -2.54 15.04 -8.31
N THR A 156 -2.41 13.73 -8.43
CA THR A 156 -2.30 12.83 -7.29
C THR A 156 -0.83 12.48 -7.11
N VAL A 157 -0.28 12.79 -5.94
CA VAL A 157 1.10 12.43 -5.58
C VAL A 157 1.06 11.22 -4.68
N VAL A 158 1.90 10.24 -4.96
CA VAL A 158 2.06 9.00 -4.19
C VAL A 158 3.38 9.04 -3.43
N PHE A 159 3.31 8.80 -2.12
CA PHE A 159 4.45 8.55 -1.24
C PHE A 159 4.57 7.06 -1.03
N MET A 160 5.46 6.41 -1.77
CA MET A 160 5.70 4.97 -1.75
C MET A 160 6.90 4.67 -0.87
N PHE A 161 6.69 3.96 0.24
CA PHE A 161 7.73 3.70 1.24
C PHE A 161 8.63 2.53 0.89
N HIS A 162 8.15 1.60 0.07
CA HIS A 162 8.97 0.53 -0.47
C HIS A 162 9.64 0.99 -1.77
N ALA A 163 10.90 0.62 -1.99
CA ALA A 163 11.66 1.07 -3.16
C ALA A 163 11.08 0.58 -4.51
N LEU A 164 10.29 -0.50 -4.50
CA LEU A 164 9.82 -1.18 -5.72
C LEU A 164 8.29 -1.35 -5.84
N PHE A 165 7.54 -1.28 -4.73
CA PHE A 165 6.15 -1.74 -4.71
C PHE A 165 5.24 -0.78 -3.98
N MET A 166 3.99 -0.65 -4.45
CA MET A 166 2.99 0.05 -3.65
C MET A 166 2.34 -0.87 -2.62
N THR A 167 2.31 -0.43 -1.38
CA THR A 167 1.83 -1.17 -0.21
C THR A 167 0.70 -0.41 0.50
N LYS A 168 0.04 -1.06 1.47
CA LYS A 168 -1.05 -0.46 2.26
C LYS A 168 -0.62 0.76 3.08
N VAL A 169 0.68 0.89 3.41
CA VAL A 169 1.17 2.03 4.19
C VAL A 169 1.45 3.27 3.34
N ASP A 170 1.45 3.13 2.02
CA ASP A 170 1.69 4.23 1.11
C ASP A 170 0.54 5.22 1.13
N GLN A 171 0.87 6.47 0.81
CA GLN A 171 -0.08 7.55 0.84
C GLN A 171 -0.27 8.17 -0.51
N MET A 172 -1.52 8.52 -0.80
CA MET A 172 -1.89 9.24 -1.99
C MET A 172 -2.51 10.56 -1.58
N VAL A 173 -1.95 11.67 -2.06
CA VAL A 173 -2.40 13.02 -1.74
C VAL A 173 -2.85 13.67 -3.03
N LYS A 174 -4.12 14.08 -3.07
CA LYS A 174 -4.66 14.88 -4.17
C LYS A 174 -4.28 16.35 -3.95
N VAL A 175 -3.39 16.85 -4.79
CA VAL A 175 -2.95 18.24 -4.80
C VAL A 175 -3.76 19.00 -5.83
N GLN A 176 -4.34 20.13 -5.43
CA GLN A 176 -5.17 20.95 -6.33
C GLN A 176 -4.88 22.44 -6.10
N CYS A 177 -4.56 23.14 -7.19
CA CYS A 177 -4.36 24.58 -7.22
C CYS A 177 -5.33 25.21 -8.23
N PHE A 178 -5.84 26.40 -7.93
CA PHE A 178 -6.74 27.14 -8.82
C PHE A 178 -6.06 28.41 -9.34
N TYR A 179 -6.07 28.61 -10.66
CA TYR A 179 -5.45 29.73 -11.37
C TYR A 179 -6.49 30.44 -12.23
N MET A 180 -6.71 31.74 -12.06
CA MET A 180 -7.67 32.47 -12.90
C MET A 180 -7.14 32.66 -14.34
N GLU A 181 -7.96 32.46 -15.36
CA GLU A 181 -7.54 32.42 -16.78
C GLU A 181 -8.01 33.66 -17.57
N ALA A 182 -7.15 34.16 -18.45
CA ALA A 182 -7.46 35.05 -19.58
C ALA A 182 -7.22 34.31 -20.91
N ASP A 183 -8.12 34.48 -21.90
CA ASP A 183 -8.29 33.56 -23.04
C ASP A 183 -7.19 33.58 -24.12
N LYS A 184 -6.78 32.38 -24.60
CA LYS A 184 -6.31 32.09 -25.99
C LYS A 184 -6.27 30.56 -26.27
N SER A 185 -6.54 30.14 -27.52
CA SER A 185 -6.71 28.72 -27.92
C SER A 185 -5.99 28.34 -29.23
N VAL A 186 -5.44 27.11 -29.34
CA VAL A 186 -5.12 26.34 -30.59
C VAL A 186 -5.04 24.81 -30.28
N SER A 187 -5.40 23.93 -31.23
CA SER A 187 -5.41 22.44 -31.15
C SER A 187 -4.72 21.73 -32.33
N VAL A 188 -4.16 20.51 -32.14
CA VAL A 188 -3.72 19.53 -33.18
C VAL A 188 -3.82 18.07 -32.66
N PRO A 189 -4.11 17.03 -33.49
CA PRO A 189 -4.19 15.60 -33.09
C PRO A 189 -3.05 14.66 -33.63
N MET A 190 -2.99 13.39 -33.15
CA MET A 190 -2.02 12.28 -33.45
C MET A 190 -2.72 10.91 -33.75
N GLU A 191 -2.02 9.92 -34.34
CA GLU A 191 -2.44 8.49 -34.49
C GLU A 191 -1.27 7.44 -34.40
N VAL A 192 -1.57 6.14 -34.17
CA VAL A 192 -0.66 4.99 -33.82
C VAL A 192 -1.07 3.67 -34.53
N SER A 193 -0.19 2.63 -34.66
CA SER A 193 -0.58 1.17 -34.63
C SER A 193 0.58 0.13 -34.58
N MET A 194 0.26 -1.16 -34.28
CA MET A 194 1.10 -2.32 -33.84
C MET A 194 0.96 -3.59 -34.74
N ILE A 195 1.83 -4.63 -34.61
CA ILE A 195 1.59 -6.04 -35.09
C ILE A 195 2.28 -7.13 -34.20
N THR A 196 1.73 -8.37 -34.19
CA THR A 196 2.05 -9.60 -33.41
C THR A 196 2.61 -10.79 -34.24
N THR A 197 3.14 -11.86 -33.61
CA THR A 197 3.35 -13.19 -34.27
C THR A 197 3.32 -14.38 -33.28
N GLN A 198 2.82 -15.55 -33.71
CA GLN A 198 2.64 -16.81 -32.96
C GLN A 198 3.62 -17.92 -33.38
N PHE A 199 3.92 -18.87 -32.47
CA PHE A 199 4.57 -20.16 -32.75
C PHE A 199 3.88 -21.33 -32.03
N ARG A 200 4.06 -22.54 -32.55
CA ARG A 200 3.34 -23.78 -32.19
C ARG A 200 4.32 -24.94 -32.05
N GLU A 201 4.29 -25.70 -30.95
CA GLU A 201 5.05 -26.95 -30.79
C GLU A 201 4.29 -28.05 -30.02
N LYS A 202 4.82 -29.28 -30.08
CA LYS A 202 4.21 -30.60 -29.87
C LYS A 202 4.22 -31.03 -28.39
N MET A 203 3.18 -31.76 -27.95
CA MET A 203 2.82 -31.95 -26.54
C MET A 203 3.26 -33.32 -25.96
N TYR A 204 3.90 -33.29 -24.79
CA TYR A 204 3.93 -34.40 -23.82
C TYR A 204 2.89 -34.08 -22.73
N GLU A 205 2.11 -35.06 -22.26
CA GLU A 205 1.12 -34.83 -21.18
C GLU A 205 1.83 -34.77 -19.83
N MET A 206 2.25 -33.55 -19.48
CA MET A 206 2.66 -33.18 -18.12
C MET A 206 1.44 -33.12 -17.19
N PRO A 207 1.63 -33.37 -15.88
CA PRO A 207 0.58 -33.14 -14.90
C PRO A 207 0.06 -31.71 -15.01
N ARG A 208 -1.26 -31.56 -14.93
CA ARG A 208 -1.89 -30.23 -15.06
C ARG A 208 -1.80 -29.54 -13.72
N CYS A 209 -0.83 -28.63 -13.62
CA CYS A 209 -0.68 -27.76 -12.49
C CYS A 209 -1.44 -26.46 -12.73
N GLU A 210 -2.32 -26.12 -11.81
CA GLU A 210 -3.08 -24.88 -11.80
C GLU A 210 -2.60 -24.01 -10.66
N TYR A 211 -2.44 -22.72 -10.97
CA TYR A 211 -2.14 -21.69 -10.00
C TYR A 211 -3.32 -20.73 -9.93
N THR A 212 -3.87 -20.55 -8.75
CA THR A 212 -5.05 -19.71 -8.51
C THR A 212 -4.86 -18.79 -7.31
N LEU A 213 -5.51 -17.63 -7.36
CA LEU A 213 -5.67 -16.73 -6.23
C LEU A 213 -7.06 -16.93 -5.64
N ARG A 214 -7.15 -17.18 -4.33
CA ARG A 214 -8.39 -17.57 -3.63
C ARG A 214 -8.75 -16.56 -2.55
N ARG A 215 -10.00 -16.09 -2.50
CA ARG A 215 -10.45 -15.09 -1.51
C ARG A 215 -10.80 -15.75 -0.18
N GLY A 216 -10.28 -15.21 0.93
CA GLY A 216 -10.70 -15.54 2.29
C GLY A 216 -10.18 -16.87 2.86
N SER A 217 -10.06 -17.93 2.05
CA SER A 217 -9.44 -19.21 2.43
C SER A 217 -8.74 -19.87 1.24
N GLN A 218 -7.94 -20.91 1.53
CA GLN A 218 -7.26 -21.73 0.51
C GLN A 218 -8.23 -22.40 -0.49
N ASP A 219 -9.49 -22.64 -0.10
CA ASP A 219 -10.56 -23.26 -0.92
C ASP A 219 -11.61 -22.24 -1.37
N GLY A 220 -11.33 -20.95 -1.20
CA GLY A 220 -12.25 -19.86 -1.52
C GLY A 220 -12.53 -19.70 -3.02
N PRO A 221 -13.40 -18.73 -3.39
CA PRO A 221 -13.63 -18.40 -4.79
C PRO A 221 -12.38 -17.80 -5.44
N ILE A 222 -12.19 -18.07 -6.73
CA ILE A 222 -11.08 -17.53 -7.52
C ILE A 222 -11.23 -16.00 -7.64
N VAL A 223 -10.12 -15.30 -7.48
CA VAL A 223 -10.04 -13.84 -7.52
C VAL A 223 -9.78 -13.37 -8.94
N GLU A 224 -10.75 -12.67 -9.53
CA GLU A 224 -10.57 -11.92 -10.79
C GLU A 224 -10.20 -10.45 -10.54
N TYR A 225 -10.76 -9.86 -9.48
CA TYR A 225 -10.53 -8.49 -9.06
C TYR A 225 -10.36 -8.45 -7.55
N ALA A 226 -9.37 -7.70 -7.07
CA ALA A 226 -9.12 -7.50 -5.66
C ALA A 226 -8.75 -6.05 -5.34
N GLN A 227 -9.02 -5.66 -4.10
CA GLN A 227 -8.64 -4.37 -3.56
C GLN A 227 -7.23 -4.43 -2.96
N LEU A 228 -6.51 -3.31 -2.97
CA LEU A 228 -5.19 -3.25 -2.33
C LEU A 228 -5.28 -3.58 -0.84
N GLY A 229 -4.39 -4.46 -0.39
CA GLY A 229 -4.33 -4.96 0.98
C GLY A 229 -5.40 -6.01 1.33
N GLU A 230 -6.26 -6.41 0.39
CA GLU A 230 -7.18 -7.52 0.57
C GLU A 230 -6.40 -8.81 0.89
N ASN A 231 -6.94 -9.65 1.76
CA ASN A 231 -6.30 -10.93 2.12
C ASN A 231 -6.77 -12.03 1.16
N VAL A 232 -5.81 -12.70 0.55
CA VAL A 232 -6.00 -13.68 -0.51
C VAL A 232 -4.96 -14.80 -0.35
N TYR A 233 -5.25 -15.95 -0.93
CA TYR A 233 -4.40 -17.13 -0.82
C TYR A 233 -3.86 -17.47 -2.20
N HIS A 234 -2.55 -17.57 -2.32
CA HIS A 234 -1.93 -18.30 -3.41
C HIS A 234 -2.21 -19.79 -3.20
N ARG A 235 -2.67 -20.45 -4.26
CA ARG A 235 -2.89 -21.90 -4.29
C ARG A 235 -2.28 -22.46 -5.57
N TRP A 236 -1.28 -23.31 -5.41
CA TRP A 236 -0.74 -24.15 -6.47
C TRP A 236 -1.27 -25.55 -6.25
N GLU A 237 -1.76 -26.20 -7.30
CA GLU A 237 -2.33 -27.54 -7.23
C GLU A 237 -2.05 -28.30 -8.52
N CYS A 238 -1.47 -29.50 -8.43
CA CYS A 238 -1.23 -30.35 -9.60
C CYS A 238 -2.14 -31.57 -9.59
N HIS A 239 -2.76 -31.83 -10.74
CA HIS A 239 -3.58 -33.02 -10.97
C HIS A 239 -2.92 -33.95 -12.00
N ASP A 240 -2.81 -35.23 -11.64
CA ASP A 240 -2.36 -36.31 -12.51
C ASP A 240 -3.33 -37.49 -12.42
N GLN A 241 -3.35 -38.35 -13.44
CA GLN A 241 -4.22 -39.53 -13.50
C GLN A 241 -3.76 -40.67 -12.57
N ALA A 242 -2.48 -40.69 -12.20
CA ALA A 242 -1.86 -41.80 -11.48
C ALA A 242 -1.40 -41.45 -10.06
N ASP A 243 -1.58 -40.20 -9.59
CA ASP A 243 -1.13 -39.73 -8.28
C ASP A 243 0.37 -40.01 -7.99
N THR A 244 1.19 -39.98 -9.03
CA THR A 244 2.62 -40.41 -8.96
C THR A 244 3.64 -39.27 -8.89
N PHE A 245 3.20 -38.02 -8.92
CA PHE A 245 4.09 -36.86 -8.95
C PHE A 245 3.84 -35.92 -7.78
N GLY A 246 4.92 -35.54 -7.11
CA GLY A 246 4.95 -34.39 -6.21
C GLY A 246 5.34 -33.13 -6.97
N MET A 247 4.87 -31.98 -6.52
CA MET A 247 5.22 -30.68 -7.07
C MET A 247 6.09 -29.87 -6.12
N LEU A 248 7.04 -29.15 -6.69
CA LEU A 248 7.79 -28.10 -6.04
C LEU A 248 7.56 -26.82 -6.82
N VAL A 249 7.04 -25.79 -6.17
CA VAL A 249 7.03 -24.42 -6.71
C VAL A 249 8.48 -23.96 -6.72
N HIS A 250 9.11 -24.00 -7.90
CA HIS A 250 10.53 -23.77 -8.05
C HIS A 250 10.85 -22.29 -8.02
N SER A 251 10.15 -21.48 -8.83
CA SER A 251 10.31 -20.03 -8.85
C SER A 251 9.02 -19.36 -9.28
N CYS A 252 8.80 -18.13 -8.82
CA CYS A 252 7.65 -17.33 -9.21
C CYS A 252 8.11 -15.91 -9.42
N TYR A 253 7.52 -15.24 -10.40
CA TYR A 253 7.68 -13.82 -10.59
C TYR A 253 6.33 -13.16 -10.83
N VAL A 254 6.31 -11.88 -10.53
CA VAL A 254 5.20 -11.01 -10.87
C VAL A 254 5.66 -10.05 -11.96
N ASP A 255 4.87 -9.91 -13.01
CA ASP A 255 5.13 -9.00 -14.11
C ASP A 255 3.94 -8.06 -14.34
N ASN A 256 4.24 -6.92 -14.95
CA ASN A 256 3.26 -5.87 -15.21
C ASN A 256 2.64 -5.93 -16.62
N GLY A 257 2.89 -6.99 -17.39
CA GLY A 257 2.47 -7.16 -18.78
C GLY A 257 3.31 -6.40 -19.82
N PHE A 258 4.31 -5.61 -19.40
CA PHE A 258 5.18 -4.80 -20.27
C PHE A 258 6.67 -5.15 -20.14
N GLY A 259 6.99 -6.26 -19.46
CA GLY A 259 8.35 -6.77 -19.32
C GLY A 259 9.09 -6.37 -18.05
N ASP A 260 8.49 -5.55 -17.17
CA ASP A 260 9.03 -5.33 -15.83
C ASP A 260 8.65 -6.54 -14.96
N ARG A 261 9.66 -7.37 -14.65
CA ARG A 261 9.55 -8.61 -13.88
C ARG A 261 10.26 -8.45 -12.54
N VAL A 262 9.62 -8.90 -11.47
CA VAL A 262 10.26 -9.08 -10.16
C VAL A 262 10.02 -10.49 -9.66
N ASP A 263 11.09 -11.17 -9.28
CA ASP A 263 11.02 -12.51 -8.70
C ASP A 263 10.50 -12.43 -7.26
N ILE A 264 9.46 -13.21 -6.96
CA ILE A 264 8.82 -13.29 -5.64
C ILE A 264 9.20 -14.59 -4.92
N LEU A 265 9.53 -15.65 -5.67
CA LEU A 265 10.21 -16.84 -5.16
C LEU A 265 11.54 -17.01 -5.92
N ASP A 266 12.58 -17.41 -5.20
CA ASP A 266 13.91 -17.72 -5.77
C ASP A 266 13.89 -19.03 -6.57
N ASP A 267 15.06 -19.55 -6.99
CA ASP A 267 15.20 -20.82 -7.72
C ASP A 267 15.14 -22.07 -6.82
N THR A 268 14.95 -21.89 -5.51
CA THR A 268 14.77 -22.98 -4.54
C THR A 268 13.35 -23.08 -4.01
N GLY A 269 12.44 -22.20 -4.47
CA GLY A 269 11.06 -22.12 -4.04
C GLY A 269 10.83 -21.30 -2.76
N CYS A 270 11.83 -20.54 -2.31
CA CYS A 270 11.74 -19.72 -1.11
C CYS A 270 11.29 -18.29 -1.41
N GLY A 271 10.56 -17.67 -0.49
CA GLY A 271 10.15 -16.26 -0.60
C GLY A 271 11.36 -15.33 -0.59
N VAL A 272 11.55 -14.56 -1.66
CA VAL A 272 12.63 -13.57 -1.77
C VAL A 272 12.36 -12.37 -0.86
N ASP A 273 11.08 -11.97 -0.79
CA ASP A 273 10.61 -10.85 0.01
C ASP A 273 9.36 -11.25 0.80
N ASN A 274 9.53 -11.36 2.11
CA ASN A 274 8.47 -11.76 3.05
C ASN A 274 7.29 -10.79 3.10
N VAL A 275 7.44 -9.56 2.59
CA VAL A 275 6.36 -8.58 2.49
C VAL A 275 5.46 -8.87 1.29
N LEU A 276 6.02 -9.41 0.20
CA LEU A 276 5.29 -9.70 -1.03
C LEU A 276 4.72 -11.11 -1.04
N LEU A 277 5.57 -12.08 -0.70
CA LEU A 277 5.20 -13.48 -0.63
C LEU A 277 6.19 -14.25 0.26
N MET A 278 5.68 -14.83 1.34
CA MET A 278 6.44 -15.77 2.16
C MET A 278 6.55 -17.14 1.48
N THR A 279 7.51 -17.97 1.89
CA THR A 279 7.70 -19.34 1.36
C THR A 279 6.40 -20.17 1.44
N PRO A 280 5.96 -20.81 0.33
CA PRO A 280 4.75 -21.62 0.27
C PRO A 280 4.76 -22.79 1.26
N ASP A 281 3.58 -23.09 1.84
CA ASP A 281 3.39 -24.23 2.73
C ASP A 281 2.80 -25.40 1.93
N TYR A 282 3.47 -26.55 1.93
CA TYR A 282 3.07 -27.75 1.20
C TYR A 282 2.21 -28.67 2.07
N ASP A 283 1.24 -29.33 1.45
CA ASP A 283 0.45 -30.39 2.07
C ASP A 283 1.24 -31.70 2.18
N GLU A 284 0.70 -32.67 2.93
CA GLU A 284 1.34 -33.97 3.13
C GLU A 284 1.55 -34.75 1.81
N THR A 285 0.73 -34.47 0.79
CA THR A 285 0.82 -35.15 -0.50
C THR A 285 1.78 -34.48 -1.48
N LEU A 286 2.35 -33.33 -1.13
CA LEU A 286 3.18 -32.48 -1.99
C LEU A 286 2.51 -32.13 -3.34
N ARG A 287 1.18 -32.15 -3.40
CA ARG A 287 0.40 -31.81 -4.61
C ARG A 287 -0.35 -30.50 -4.47
N LEU A 288 -0.44 -29.99 -3.25
CA LEU A 288 -1.04 -28.71 -2.91
C LEU A 288 -0.02 -27.87 -2.15
N ALA A 289 0.19 -26.64 -2.60
CA ALA A 289 0.97 -25.64 -1.87
C ALA A 289 0.12 -24.38 -1.73
N THR A 290 0.15 -23.77 -0.56
CA THR A 290 -0.67 -22.58 -0.27
C THR A 290 0.12 -21.53 0.49
N LYS A 291 -0.26 -20.26 0.30
CA LYS A 291 0.21 -19.18 1.17
C LYS A 291 -0.76 -18.01 1.24
N PRO A 292 -1.10 -17.51 2.44
CA PRO A 292 -1.81 -16.24 2.56
C PRO A 292 -0.88 -15.09 2.17
N TYR A 293 -1.43 -14.09 1.49
CA TYR A 293 -0.74 -12.85 1.16
C TYR A 293 -1.71 -11.67 1.08
N HIS A 294 -1.15 -10.46 1.12
CA HIS A 294 -1.90 -9.22 0.96
C HIS A 294 -1.69 -8.65 -0.44
N VAL A 295 -2.78 -8.30 -1.12
CA VAL A 295 -2.73 -7.76 -2.49
C VAL A 295 -1.88 -6.48 -2.55
N PHE A 296 -0.84 -6.50 -3.36
CA PHE A 296 -0.01 -5.35 -3.75
C PHE A 296 -0.21 -5.03 -5.24
N LYS A 297 0.41 -3.96 -5.74
CA LYS A 297 0.48 -3.70 -7.19
C LYS A 297 1.70 -2.88 -7.60
N TYR A 298 2.06 -2.94 -8.88
CA TYR A 298 2.98 -1.98 -9.48
C TYR A 298 2.37 -0.56 -9.48
N ALA A 299 3.22 0.44 -9.34
CA ALA A 299 2.84 1.82 -9.65
C ALA A 299 2.26 1.89 -11.08
N ASP A 300 1.17 2.63 -11.26
CA ASP A 300 0.55 2.94 -12.56
C ASP A 300 -0.05 1.78 -13.35
N ARG A 301 -0.02 0.56 -12.81
CA ARG A 301 -0.55 -0.62 -13.47
C ARG A 301 -1.73 -1.17 -12.66
N PRO A 302 -2.90 -1.38 -13.30
CA PRO A 302 -4.05 -1.98 -12.64
C PRO A 302 -4.02 -3.52 -12.69
N VAL A 303 -3.08 -4.11 -13.44
CA VAL A 303 -2.98 -5.55 -13.66
C VAL A 303 -1.65 -6.06 -13.09
N LEU A 304 -1.72 -7.20 -12.42
CA LEU A 304 -0.57 -8.03 -12.06
C LEU A 304 -0.71 -9.38 -12.75
N GLN A 305 0.38 -9.84 -13.36
CA GLN A 305 0.48 -11.20 -13.89
C GLN A 305 1.47 -11.98 -13.04
N PHE A 306 1.01 -13.08 -12.47
CA PHE A 306 1.85 -13.98 -11.70
C PHE A 306 2.19 -15.18 -12.57
N GLN A 307 3.47 -15.49 -12.67
CA GLN A 307 3.96 -16.63 -13.42
C GLN A 307 4.86 -17.44 -12.52
N CYS A 308 4.54 -18.72 -12.39
CA CYS A 308 5.26 -19.64 -11.54
C CYS A 308 5.74 -20.84 -12.35
N GLN A 309 6.99 -21.21 -12.13
CA GLN A 309 7.57 -22.46 -12.60
C GLN A 309 7.37 -23.50 -11.52
N VAL A 310 6.70 -24.58 -11.89
CA VAL A 310 6.46 -25.73 -11.02
C VAL A 310 7.27 -26.90 -11.58
N CYS A 311 8.13 -27.46 -10.74
CA CYS A 311 8.83 -28.69 -11.04
C CYS A 311 8.00 -29.86 -10.53
N SER A 312 7.75 -30.84 -11.40
CA SER A 312 7.21 -32.13 -10.97
C SER A 312 8.38 -33.10 -10.79
N SER A 313 8.45 -33.73 -9.63
CA SER A 313 9.36 -34.86 -9.38
C SER A 313 8.54 -36.12 -9.26
N LYS A 314 8.97 -37.16 -9.96
CA LYS A 314 8.47 -38.51 -9.76
C LYS A 314 9.33 -39.16 -8.68
N ASP A 315 8.71 -39.80 -7.70
CA ASP A 315 9.43 -40.67 -6.77
C ASP A 315 10.10 -41.85 -7.52
#